data_AF-A0A3A5VQY7-F1
#
_entry.id   AF-A0A3A5VQY7-F1
#
_cell.length_a   1.000
_cell.length_b   1.000
_cell.length_c   1.000
_cell.angle_alpha   90.00
_cell.angle_beta   90.00
_cell.angle_gamma   90.00
#
_symmetry.space_group_name_H-M   'P 1'
#
loop_
_entity.id
_entity.type
_entity.pdbx_description
1 polymer ?
#
loop_
_entity_poly.entity_id
_entity_poly.type
_entity_poly.pdbx_seq_one_letter_code
_entity_poly.pdbx_strand_id
1 'polypeptide(L)'
;MQSSRSPACPGWLMTAVAPWGENAEDAFDQGLVELGLGDVRLIQAQGAMLPLGFESAPPRPLPMGSLVECHLATSYAWNGSSASAGVAWASCVTPEGDECAIVATISTDRDYEETVLLLRRNLQRRLASRDLEVLQFDVAVDEVTAGPDHHGVAVAALILPESLSLGARTKTGPIRGALTRKAAPESKKRVDTKAPAAPARRPGQPQNNHDFSL
;
A
#
# COMPACT_ATOMS: atom_id res chain seq x y z
N MET A 1 34.13 -8.71 14.75
CA MET A 1 33.16 -8.95 13.66
C MET A 1 32.83 -7.59 13.07
N GLN A 2 33.32 -7.29 11.86
CA GLN A 2 33.05 -6.01 11.21
C GLN A 2 31.59 -6.00 10.78
N SER A 3 30.77 -5.18 11.43
CA SER A 3 29.42 -4.85 10.95
C SER A 3 29.59 -4.14 9.60
N SER A 4 29.32 -4.86 8.52
CA SER A 4 29.19 -4.24 7.21
C SER A 4 27.94 -3.37 7.26
N ARG A 5 28.12 -2.07 7.48
CA ARG A 5 27.04 -1.09 7.47
C ARG A 5 26.35 -1.18 6.11
N SER A 6 25.08 -1.59 6.10
CA SER A 6 24.28 -1.68 4.89
C SER A 6 24.29 -0.32 4.17
N PRO A 7 24.25 -0.27 2.83
CA PRO A 7 24.16 0.99 2.11
C PRO A 7 22.94 1.76 2.60
N ALA A 8 23.12 3.04 2.97
CA ALA A 8 22.00 3.88 3.40
C ALA A 8 21.03 4.05 2.22
N CYS A 9 19.75 3.79 2.48
CA CYS A 9 18.65 4.03 1.55
C CYS A 9 17.88 5.26 2.06
N PRO A 10 18.18 6.47 1.56
CA PRO A 10 17.53 7.68 2.06
C PRO A 10 16.03 7.64 1.71
N GLY A 11 15.20 8.05 2.66
CA GLY A 11 13.76 8.23 2.46
C GLY A 11 13.32 9.63 2.86
N TRP A 12 12.35 10.19 2.13
CA TRP A 12 11.86 11.54 2.38
C TRP A 12 10.41 11.50 2.83
N LEU A 13 10.13 12.08 3.99
CA LEU A 13 8.79 12.26 4.52
C LEU A 13 8.28 13.63 4.07
N MET A 14 7.20 13.67 3.30
CA MET A 14 6.74 14.89 2.63
C MET A 14 5.22 15.01 2.69
N THR A 15 4.73 16.24 2.80
CA THR A 15 3.30 16.58 2.69
C THR A 15 3.10 17.85 1.87
N ALA A 16 1.94 17.97 1.23
CA ALA A 16 1.50 19.15 0.50
C ALA A 16 -0.03 19.18 0.44
N VAL A 17 -0.59 20.37 0.20
CA VAL A 17 -2.03 20.59 0.10
C VAL A 17 -2.34 21.53 -1.05
N ALA A 18 -3.32 21.19 -1.89
CA ALA A 18 -3.81 22.11 -2.92
C ALA A 18 -5.30 22.38 -2.68
N PRO A 19 -5.72 23.62 -2.33
CA PRO A 19 -7.11 23.89 -1.97
C PRO A 19 -8.04 24.32 -3.13
N TRP A 20 -7.49 24.55 -4.32
CA TRP A 20 -8.17 25.27 -5.42
C TRP A 20 -8.06 24.57 -6.79
N GLY A 21 -8.30 23.27 -6.86
CA GLY A 21 -8.39 22.56 -8.15
C GLY A 21 -9.74 22.76 -8.82
N GLU A 22 -9.74 22.90 -10.14
CA GLU A 22 -10.96 22.92 -10.97
C GLU A 22 -11.68 21.56 -10.91
N ASN A 23 -10.90 20.48 -10.79
CA ASN A 23 -11.35 19.11 -10.60
C ASN A 23 -10.39 18.36 -9.66
N ALA A 24 -10.71 17.12 -9.30
CA ALA A 24 -9.88 16.34 -8.39
C ALA A 24 -8.49 15.99 -8.95
N GLU A 25 -8.36 15.82 -10.27
CA GLU A 25 -7.08 15.50 -10.92
C GLU A 25 -6.15 16.73 -10.94
N ASP A 26 -6.72 17.91 -11.21
CA ASP A 26 -6.01 19.19 -11.16
C ASP A 26 -5.53 19.53 -9.75
N ALA A 27 -6.40 19.35 -8.73
CA ALA A 27 -5.98 19.48 -7.34
C ALA A 27 -4.82 18.52 -7.00
N PHE A 28 -4.91 17.26 -7.44
CA PHE A 28 -3.87 16.27 -7.22
C PHE A 28 -2.54 16.64 -7.89
N ASP A 29 -2.57 17.07 -9.16
CA ASP A 29 -1.38 17.48 -9.90
C ASP A 29 -0.71 18.70 -9.25
N GLN A 30 -1.50 19.71 -8.87
CA GLN A 30 -1.02 20.87 -8.11
C GLN A 30 -0.39 20.44 -6.77
N GLY A 31 -1.00 19.48 -6.07
CA GLY A 31 -0.43 18.90 -4.86
C GLY A 31 0.91 18.21 -5.10
N LEU A 32 1.09 17.51 -6.22
CA LEU A 32 2.38 16.93 -6.60
C LEU A 32 3.43 17.99 -6.95
N VAL A 33 3.04 19.05 -7.64
CA VAL A 33 3.91 20.19 -7.95
C VAL A 33 4.42 20.84 -6.67
N GLU A 34 3.54 21.10 -5.70
CA GLU A 34 3.92 21.68 -4.41
C GLU A 34 4.79 20.75 -3.57
N LEU A 35 4.58 19.43 -3.67
CA LEU A 35 5.44 18.42 -3.07
C LEU A 35 6.82 18.31 -3.75
N GLY A 36 7.03 18.99 -4.89
CA GLY A 36 8.26 18.88 -5.69
C GLY A 36 8.37 17.58 -6.49
N LEU A 37 7.24 16.91 -6.73
CA LEU A 37 7.13 15.64 -7.44
C LEU A 37 6.33 15.72 -8.76
N GLY A 38 5.86 16.91 -9.16
CA GLY A 38 5.08 17.08 -10.40
C GLY A 38 5.82 16.63 -11.67
N ASP A 39 7.15 16.72 -11.68
CA ASP A 39 7.97 16.33 -12.82
C ASP A 39 8.42 14.86 -12.81
N VAL A 40 8.04 14.06 -11.81
CA VAL A 40 8.54 12.68 -11.65
C VAL A 40 7.46 11.64 -11.84
N ARG A 41 7.88 10.42 -12.15
CA ARG A 41 7.01 9.26 -12.34
C ARG A 41 6.98 8.44 -11.07
N LEU A 42 5.84 8.47 -10.38
CA LEU A 42 5.64 7.76 -9.12
C LEU A 42 5.28 6.29 -9.35
N ILE A 43 5.95 5.39 -8.62
CA ILE A 43 5.58 3.98 -8.47
C ILE A 43 5.11 3.79 -7.03
N GLN A 44 3.81 3.56 -6.86
CA GLN A 44 3.26 3.33 -5.55
C GLN A 44 3.58 1.91 -5.07
N ALA A 45 4.37 1.81 -4.01
CA ALA A 45 4.72 0.55 -3.37
C ALA A 45 3.58 0.05 -2.48
N GLN A 46 3.34 -1.26 -2.54
CA GLN A 46 2.40 -1.97 -1.70
C GLN A 46 3.14 -2.79 -0.65
N GLY A 47 2.60 -2.82 0.56
CA GLY A 47 3.26 -3.42 1.71
C GLY A 47 3.76 -2.39 2.71
N ALA A 48 4.24 -2.87 3.86
CA ALA A 48 4.63 -2.02 4.97
C ALA A 48 6.13 -2.02 5.24
N MET A 49 6.90 -2.91 4.61
CA MET A 49 8.34 -3.02 4.85
C MET A 49 9.10 -2.08 3.93
N LEU A 50 10.01 -1.31 4.49
CA LEU A 50 10.93 -0.45 3.73
C LEU A 50 12.23 -1.21 3.42
N PRO A 51 13.01 -0.75 2.42
CA PRO A 51 14.32 -1.33 2.13
C PRO A 51 15.23 -1.35 3.36
N LEU A 52 16.12 -2.34 3.44
CA LEU A 52 17.13 -2.38 4.48
C LEU A 52 18.07 -1.18 4.39
N GLY A 53 18.48 -0.65 5.55
CA GLY A 53 19.29 0.56 5.62
C GLY A 53 18.49 1.84 5.36
N PHE A 54 17.15 1.78 5.44
CA PHE A 54 16.32 2.99 5.38
C PHE A 54 16.74 4.00 6.45
N GLU A 55 16.98 5.24 6.02
CA GLU A 55 17.24 6.37 6.91
C GLU A 55 16.44 7.59 6.43
N SER A 56 15.83 8.32 7.36
CA SER A 56 15.14 9.58 7.03
C SER A 56 16.15 10.64 6.63
N ALA A 57 15.91 11.30 5.50
CA ALA A 57 16.76 12.33 4.93
C ALA A 57 15.91 13.49 4.39
N PRO A 58 16.47 14.71 4.34
CA PRO A 58 15.76 15.83 3.71
C PRO A 58 15.63 15.60 2.19
N PRO A 59 14.51 16.04 1.59
CA PRO A 59 14.28 15.91 0.16
C PRO A 59 15.30 16.70 -0.67
N ARG A 60 15.54 16.23 -1.90
CA ARG A 60 16.44 16.87 -2.87
C ARG A 60 15.75 16.97 -4.23
N PRO A 61 16.14 17.93 -5.09
CA PRO A 61 15.60 18.00 -6.44
C PRO A 61 15.85 16.70 -7.21
N LEU A 62 14.82 16.23 -7.89
CA LEU A 62 14.87 15.04 -8.74
C LEU A 62 14.89 15.45 -10.21
N PRO A 63 15.64 14.73 -11.07
CA PRO A 63 15.56 14.95 -12.51
C PRO A 63 14.15 14.70 -13.04
N MET A 64 13.73 15.52 -14.01
CA MET A 64 12.44 15.34 -14.67
C MET A 64 12.35 13.95 -15.33
N GLY A 65 11.19 13.30 -15.20
CA GLY A 65 10.92 11.96 -15.72
C GLY A 65 11.55 10.82 -14.91
N SER A 66 12.23 11.10 -13.80
CA SER A 66 12.77 10.08 -12.91
C SER A 66 11.67 9.15 -12.39
N LEU A 67 12.00 7.86 -12.31
CA LEU A 67 11.12 6.82 -11.79
C LEU A 67 11.39 6.67 -10.29
N VAL A 68 10.40 6.93 -9.45
CA VAL A 68 10.57 7.01 -8.00
C VAL A 68 9.55 6.14 -7.29
N GLU A 69 10.02 5.25 -6.43
CA GLU A 69 9.14 4.45 -5.58
C GLU A 69 8.65 5.30 -4.40
N CYS A 70 7.38 5.16 -4.05
CA CYS A 70 6.80 5.90 -2.93
C CYS A 70 5.67 5.14 -2.23
N HIS A 71 5.43 5.48 -0.97
CA HIS A 71 4.16 5.21 -0.30
C HIS A 71 3.38 6.51 -0.22
N LEU A 72 2.28 6.57 -0.98
CA LEU A 72 1.45 7.77 -1.13
C LEU A 72 0.11 7.58 -0.43
N ALA A 73 -0.34 8.61 0.26
CA ALA A 73 -1.69 8.78 0.79
C ALA A 73 -2.27 10.08 0.22
N THR A 74 -3.47 10.02 -0.32
CA THR A 74 -4.19 11.18 -0.84
C THR A 74 -5.60 11.22 -0.25
N SER A 75 -6.04 12.40 0.14
CA SER A 75 -7.40 12.63 0.61
C SER A 75 -7.99 13.86 -0.06
N TYR A 76 -9.23 13.77 -0.52
CA TYR A 76 -9.87 14.81 -1.32
C TYR A 76 -10.97 15.49 -0.53
N ALA A 77 -11.08 16.80 -0.76
CA ALA A 77 -12.11 17.67 -0.21
C ALA A 77 -12.84 18.40 -1.34
N TRP A 78 -14.06 18.86 -1.07
CA TRP A 78 -14.87 19.62 -2.03
C TRP A 78 -15.71 20.67 -1.32
N ASN A 79 -15.78 21.86 -1.90
CA ASN A 79 -16.74 22.90 -1.54
C ASN A 79 -16.74 23.23 -0.03
N GLY A 80 -15.59 23.67 0.50
CA GLY A 80 -15.46 24.04 1.91
C GLY A 80 -15.29 22.87 2.88
N SER A 81 -15.36 21.61 2.43
CA SER A 81 -15.02 20.47 3.29
C SER A 81 -13.52 20.41 3.56
N SER A 82 -13.12 19.66 4.58
CA SER A 82 -11.72 19.35 4.85
C SER A 82 -11.40 17.87 4.61
N ALA A 83 -10.12 17.59 4.40
CA ALA A 83 -9.58 16.26 4.25
C ALA A 83 -8.12 16.23 4.70
N SER A 84 -7.70 15.13 5.29
CA SER A 84 -6.35 14.97 5.81
C SER A 84 -5.67 13.72 5.25
N ALA A 85 -4.39 13.82 4.96
CA ALA A 85 -3.55 12.71 4.53
C ALA A 85 -2.32 12.62 5.42
N GLY A 86 -1.86 11.40 5.66
CA GLY A 86 -0.73 11.18 6.56
C GLY A 86 0.12 9.98 6.19
N VAL A 87 1.41 10.10 6.46
CA VAL A 87 2.41 9.05 6.33
C VAL A 87 3.29 9.01 7.57
N ALA A 88 3.62 7.82 8.01
CA ALA A 88 4.49 7.59 9.16
C ALA A 88 5.44 6.44 8.86
N TRP A 89 6.63 6.50 9.44
CA TRP A 89 7.58 5.41 9.39
C TRP A 89 8.14 5.11 10.78
N ALA A 90 8.67 3.91 10.96
CA ALA A 90 9.41 3.53 12.15
C ALA A 90 10.61 2.64 11.78
N SER A 91 11.77 2.89 12.39
CA SER A 91 12.86 1.93 12.48
C SER A 91 12.60 1.00 13.66
N CYS A 92 12.87 -0.28 13.44
CA CYS A 92 12.52 -1.33 14.37
C CYS A 92 13.55 -2.45 14.38
N VAL A 93 13.55 -3.23 15.44
CA VAL A 93 14.30 -4.49 15.52
C VAL A 93 13.31 -5.64 15.51
N THR A 94 13.61 -6.64 14.69
CA THR A 94 12.87 -7.91 14.66
C THR A 94 13.19 -8.76 15.90
N PRO A 95 12.34 -9.73 16.28
CA PRO A 95 12.67 -10.67 17.36
C PRO A 95 13.99 -11.42 17.14
N GLU A 96 14.38 -11.57 15.87
CA GLU A 96 15.62 -12.21 15.45
C GLU A 96 16.86 -11.31 15.61
N GLY A 97 16.68 -10.03 15.95
CA GLY A 97 17.75 -9.04 16.15
C GLY A 97 18.13 -8.24 14.90
N ASP A 98 17.43 -8.43 13.77
CA ASP A 98 17.69 -7.68 12.55
C ASP A 98 16.98 -6.31 12.56
N GLU A 99 17.70 -5.25 12.20
CA GLU A 99 17.14 -3.92 11.98
C GLU A 99 16.30 -3.88 10.70
N CYS A 100 15.12 -3.30 10.79
CA CYS A 100 14.21 -3.09 9.67
C CYS A 100 13.48 -1.74 9.83
N ALA A 101 12.79 -1.32 8.78
CA ALA A 101 11.92 -0.16 8.86
C ALA A 101 10.56 -0.48 8.26
N ILE A 102 9.52 0.16 8.81
CA ILE A 102 8.15 0.02 8.33
C ILE A 102 7.51 1.37 8.05
N VAL A 103 6.50 1.35 7.19
CA VAL A 103 5.69 2.52 6.82
C VAL A 103 4.21 2.25 7.06
N ALA A 104 3.49 3.31 7.39
CA ALA A 104 2.04 3.36 7.45
C ALA A 104 1.56 4.63 6.75
N THR A 105 0.47 4.52 5.98
CA THR A 105 -0.21 5.63 5.34
C THR A 105 -1.67 5.64 5.76
N ILE A 106 -2.29 6.82 5.77
CA ILE A 106 -3.72 6.99 6.02
C ILE A 106 -4.25 8.18 5.23
N SER A 107 -5.49 8.06 4.75
CA SER A 107 -6.29 9.16 4.21
C SER A 107 -7.58 9.21 4.99
N THR A 108 -7.98 10.40 5.45
CA THR A 108 -9.22 10.60 6.19
C THR A 108 -9.88 11.92 5.82
N ASP A 109 -11.15 12.06 6.22
CA ASP A 109 -11.97 13.26 6.16
C ASP A 109 -11.99 14.01 7.51
N ARG A 110 -11.01 13.75 8.37
CA ARG A 110 -10.94 14.28 9.74
C ARG A 110 -9.91 15.39 9.85
N ASP A 111 -9.91 16.06 10.98
CA ASP A 111 -8.91 17.08 11.29
C ASP A 111 -7.50 16.49 11.41
N TYR A 112 -6.52 17.39 11.41
CA TYR A 112 -5.11 17.07 11.56
C TYR A 112 -4.83 16.22 12.81
N GLU A 113 -5.34 16.62 13.98
CA GLU A 113 -5.03 15.97 15.27
C GLU A 113 -5.57 14.54 15.33
N GLU A 114 -6.81 14.32 14.91
CA GLU A 114 -7.39 12.98 14.88
C GLU A 114 -6.68 12.09 13.85
N THR A 115 -6.30 12.66 12.70
CA THR A 115 -5.54 11.93 11.68
C THR A 115 -4.18 11.47 12.21
N VAL A 116 -3.46 12.32 12.96
CA VAL A 116 -2.20 11.96 13.61
C VAL A 116 -2.40 10.80 14.60
N LEU A 117 -3.46 10.84 15.41
CA LEU A 117 -3.76 9.77 16.38
C LEU A 117 -4.10 8.45 15.67
N LEU A 118 -4.89 8.49 14.61
CA LEU A 118 -5.25 7.31 13.81
C LEU A 118 -4.02 6.72 13.12
N LEU A 119 -3.15 7.57 12.55
CA LEU A 119 -1.93 7.15 11.90
C LEU A 119 -0.97 6.46 12.87
N ARG A 120 -0.75 7.05 14.06
CA ARG A 120 0.06 6.44 15.13
C ARG A 120 -0.49 5.09 15.57
N ARG A 121 -1.81 4.98 15.76
CA ARG A 121 -2.47 3.71 16.09
C ARG A 121 -2.30 2.68 14.98
N ASN A 122 -2.41 3.08 13.71
CA ASN A 122 -2.19 2.18 12.58
C ASN A 122 -0.74 1.69 12.50
N LEU A 123 0.24 2.56 12.74
CA LEU A 123 1.65 2.19 12.83
C LEU A 123 1.88 1.18 13.97
N GLN A 124 1.35 1.46 15.17
CA GLN A 124 1.42 0.55 16.32
C GLN A 124 0.81 -0.82 16.04
N ARG A 125 -0.35 -0.88 15.37
CA ARG A 125 -0.95 -2.16 14.96
C ARG A 125 -0.07 -2.94 13.99
N ARG A 126 0.59 -2.26 13.04
CA ARG A 126 1.53 -2.90 12.09
C ARG A 126 2.76 -3.45 12.80
N LEU A 127 3.30 -2.73 13.78
CA LEU A 127 4.41 -3.18 14.64
C LEU A 127 4.03 -4.40 15.45
N ALA A 128 2.91 -4.31 16.19
CA ALA A 128 2.41 -5.40 17.04
C ALA A 128 2.13 -6.68 16.25
N SER A 129 1.59 -6.57 15.03
CA SER A 129 1.33 -7.74 14.17
C SER A 129 2.59 -8.50 13.73
N ARG A 130 3.78 -7.89 13.87
CA ARG A 130 5.08 -8.43 13.44
C ARG A 130 6.06 -8.64 14.59
N ASP A 131 5.63 -8.34 15.83
CA ASP A 131 6.43 -8.38 17.04
C ASP A 131 7.71 -7.54 16.93
N LEU A 132 7.56 -6.30 16.45
CA LEU A 132 8.69 -5.39 16.21
C LEU A 132 8.86 -4.42 17.38
N GLU A 133 10.10 -4.27 17.86
CA GLU A 133 10.47 -3.27 18.85
C GLU A 133 10.87 -1.96 18.14
N VAL A 134 10.29 -0.83 18.55
CA VAL A 134 10.53 0.48 17.90
C VAL A 134 11.80 1.12 18.44
N LEU A 135 12.67 1.58 17.54
CA LEU A 135 13.85 2.37 17.88
C LEU A 135 13.58 3.87 17.71
N GLN A 136 13.07 4.25 16.53
CA GLN A 136 12.72 5.62 16.17
C GLN A 136 11.49 5.59 15.27
N PHE A 137 10.71 6.66 15.29
CA PHE A 137 9.62 6.85 14.35
C PHE A 137 9.45 8.34 14.05
N ASP A 138 8.79 8.63 12.93
CA ASP A 138 8.40 9.98 12.55
C ASP A 138 7.07 9.96 11.81
N VAL A 139 6.38 11.09 11.79
CA VAL A 139 5.03 11.24 11.27
C VAL A 139 4.91 12.57 10.54
N ALA A 140 4.36 12.55 9.33
CA ALA A 140 3.93 13.73 8.61
C ALA A 140 2.45 13.60 8.24
N VAL A 141 1.68 14.61 8.59
CA VAL A 141 0.25 14.73 8.29
C VAL A 141 0.03 16.13 7.77
N ASP A 142 -0.95 16.29 6.90
CA ASP A 142 -1.43 17.60 6.50
C ASP A 142 -2.92 17.57 6.24
N GLU A 143 -3.55 18.74 6.34
CA GLU A 143 -4.99 18.93 6.21
C GLU A 143 -5.26 20.03 5.18
N VAL A 144 -6.11 19.72 4.21
CA VAL A 144 -6.62 20.71 3.26
C VAL A 144 -8.04 21.09 3.65
N THR A 145 -8.38 22.36 3.47
CA THR A 145 -9.78 22.82 3.38
C THR A 145 -10.01 23.34 1.97
N ALA A 146 -10.95 22.75 1.24
CA ALA A 146 -11.24 23.12 -0.13
C ALA A 146 -11.87 24.52 -0.21
N GLY A 147 -11.53 25.28 -1.26
CA GLY A 147 -12.23 26.53 -1.57
C GLY A 147 -13.72 26.29 -1.88
N PRO A 148 -14.59 27.31 -1.73
CA PRO A 148 -15.99 27.22 -2.16
C PRO A 148 -16.07 26.86 -3.65
N ASP A 149 -16.86 25.85 -4.01
CA ASP A 149 -16.97 25.31 -5.37
C ASP A 149 -15.64 24.85 -6.01
N HIS A 150 -14.62 24.52 -5.21
CA HIS A 150 -13.35 23.97 -5.69
C HIS A 150 -13.03 22.61 -5.06
N HIS A 151 -12.16 21.85 -5.72
CA HIS A 151 -11.59 20.62 -5.20
C HIS A 151 -10.32 20.92 -4.39
N GLY A 152 -10.24 20.32 -3.20
CA GLY A 152 -9.04 20.31 -2.37
C GLY A 152 -8.40 18.93 -2.35
N VAL A 153 -7.08 18.86 -2.21
CA VAL A 153 -6.38 17.61 -1.92
C VAL A 153 -5.34 17.82 -0.81
N ALA A 154 -5.24 16.84 0.07
CA ALA A 154 -4.11 16.67 0.96
C ALA A 154 -3.30 15.46 0.48
N VAL A 155 -1.99 15.64 0.33
CA VAL A 155 -1.07 14.62 -0.16
C VAL A 155 0.01 14.40 0.90
N ALA A 156 0.22 13.14 1.27
CA ALA A 156 1.27 12.73 2.18
C ALA A 156 2.04 11.56 1.57
N ALA A 157 3.37 11.64 1.54
CA ALA A 157 4.20 10.69 0.83
C ALA A 157 5.49 10.35 1.58
N LEU A 158 5.86 9.07 1.55
CA LEU A 158 7.21 8.62 1.85
C LEU A 158 7.88 8.25 0.53
N ILE A 159 8.88 9.03 0.13
CA ILE A 159 9.59 8.91 -1.14
C ILE A 159 10.88 8.12 -0.95
N LEU A 160 11.12 7.14 -1.82
CA LEU A 160 12.34 6.34 -1.89
C LEU A 160 13.05 6.62 -3.23
N PRO A 161 13.83 7.72 -3.32
CA PRO A 161 14.43 8.18 -4.57
C PRO A 161 15.41 7.18 -5.20
N GLU A 162 16.04 6.34 -4.37
CA GLU A 162 17.12 5.45 -4.80
C GLU A 162 16.74 3.96 -4.69
N SER A 163 15.56 3.58 -4.20
CA SER A 163 15.25 2.17 -3.92
C SER A 163 15.24 1.29 -5.17
N LEU A 164 14.86 1.83 -6.33
CA LEU A 164 14.81 1.08 -7.60
C LEU A 164 16.21 0.90 -8.21
N SER A 165 17.12 1.86 -8.02
CA SER A 165 18.51 1.75 -8.46
C SER A 165 19.34 0.93 -7.48
N LEU A 166 19.04 1.05 -6.19
CA LEU A 166 19.64 0.29 -5.10
C LEU A 166 19.17 -1.15 -5.12
N GLY A 167 17.91 -1.49 -5.40
CA GLY A 167 17.40 -2.86 -5.38
C GLY A 167 18.13 -3.84 -6.31
N ALA A 168 18.84 -3.34 -7.34
CA ALA A 168 19.73 -4.14 -8.18
C ALA A 168 21.12 -4.41 -7.55
N ARG A 169 21.50 -3.68 -6.50
CA ARG A 169 22.83 -3.66 -5.87
C ARG A 169 22.82 -3.83 -4.34
N THR A 170 21.69 -3.65 -3.66
CA THR A 170 21.52 -3.82 -2.21
C THR A 170 21.01 -5.21 -1.90
N LYS A 171 21.60 -5.83 -0.88
CA LYS A 171 21.15 -7.13 -0.37
C LYS A 171 19.73 -6.97 0.19
N THR A 172 18.76 -7.64 -0.43
CA THR A 172 17.48 -7.93 0.24
C THR A 172 17.77 -8.66 1.56
N GLY A 173 16.99 -8.37 2.60
CA GLY A 173 17.18 -8.97 3.92
C GLY A 173 17.02 -10.49 3.97
N PRO A 174 17.39 -11.11 5.10
CA PRO A 174 17.19 -12.54 5.30
C PRO A 174 15.71 -12.92 5.15
N ILE A 175 15.46 -14.12 4.63
CA ILE A 175 14.10 -14.64 4.47
C ILE A 175 13.58 -15.05 5.85
N ARG A 176 12.53 -14.39 6.35
CA ARG A 176 11.83 -14.83 7.57
C ARG A 176 11.17 -16.18 7.30
N GLY A 177 11.67 -17.23 7.96
CA GLY A 177 11.17 -18.59 7.84
C GLY A 177 9.69 -18.71 8.24
N ALA A 178 9.00 -19.72 7.71
CA ALA A 178 7.62 -20.10 8.05
C ALA A 178 6.46 -19.13 7.71
N LEU A 179 6.73 -17.89 7.25
CA LEU A 179 5.66 -16.96 6.79
C LEU A 179 5.20 -17.21 5.36
N THR A 180 6.04 -17.81 4.52
CA THR A 180 5.69 -18.10 3.11
C THR A 180 4.76 -19.30 3.04
N ARG A 181 3.49 -19.07 2.71
CA ARG A 181 2.51 -20.14 2.49
C ARG A 181 2.67 -20.71 1.09
N LYS A 182 2.78 -22.04 0.97
CA LYS A 182 2.58 -22.73 -0.31
C LYS A 182 1.09 -22.76 -0.61
N ALA A 183 0.69 -22.43 -1.84
CA ALA A 183 -0.68 -22.67 -2.29
C ALA A 183 -1.01 -24.15 -2.08
N ALA A 184 -2.11 -24.45 -1.40
CA ALA A 184 -2.56 -25.82 -1.23
C ALA A 184 -2.82 -26.41 -2.62
N PRO A 185 -2.34 -27.62 -2.93
CA PRO A 185 -2.72 -28.27 -4.18
C PRO A 185 -4.24 -28.38 -4.22
N GLU A 186 -4.85 -27.97 -5.33
CA GLU A 186 -6.31 -28.08 -5.53
C GLU A 186 -6.75 -29.47 -5.08
N SER A 187 -7.72 -29.53 -4.17
CA SER A 187 -8.34 -30.80 -3.82
C SER A 187 -8.90 -31.36 -5.12
N LYS A 188 -8.28 -32.41 -5.65
CA LYS A 188 -8.82 -33.17 -6.78
C LYS A 188 -10.19 -33.65 -6.32
N LYS A 189 -11.23 -32.91 -6.68
CA LYS A 189 -12.61 -33.36 -6.59
C LYS A 189 -12.65 -34.54 -7.54
N ARG A 190 -12.46 -35.75 -6.99
CA ARG A 190 -12.68 -36.99 -7.72
C ARG A 190 -14.17 -36.99 -8.01
N VAL A 191 -14.52 -36.46 -9.17
CA VAL A 191 -15.85 -36.65 -9.73
C VAL A 191 -15.89 -38.13 -10.08
N ASP A 192 -16.34 -38.96 -9.15
CA ASP A 192 -16.77 -40.31 -9.47
C ASP A 192 -18.04 -40.15 -10.33
N THR A 193 -17.86 -39.90 -11.63
CA THR A 193 -18.90 -40.04 -12.65
C THR A 193 -19.20 -41.52 -12.84
N LYS A 194 -19.76 -42.15 -11.80
CA LYS A 194 -20.62 -43.31 -12.01
C LYS A 194 -21.99 -42.74 -12.38
N ALA A 195 -22.18 -42.51 -13.69
CA ALA A 195 -23.51 -42.27 -14.22
C ALA A 195 -24.45 -43.37 -13.69
N PRO A 196 -25.64 -43.05 -13.16
CA PRO A 196 -26.60 -44.07 -12.80
C PRO A 196 -26.92 -44.85 -14.07
N ALA A 197 -26.60 -46.16 -14.07
CA ALA A 197 -26.91 -47.03 -15.19
C ALA A 197 -28.41 -46.96 -15.46
N ALA A 198 -28.78 -46.55 -16.68
CA ALA A 198 -30.17 -46.57 -17.11
C ALA A 198 -30.71 -48.01 -16.98
N PRO A 199 -31.90 -48.22 -16.41
CA PRO A 199 -32.47 -49.54 -16.28
C PRO A 199 -32.66 -50.17 -17.67
N ALA A 200 -32.16 -51.40 -17.84
CA ALA A 200 -32.19 -52.14 -19.09
C ALA A 200 -33.64 -52.41 -19.53
N ARG A 201 -34.02 -51.90 -20.72
CA ARG A 201 -35.31 -52.20 -21.38
C ARG A 201 -35.33 -53.66 -21.83
N ARG A 202 -36.36 -54.41 -21.41
CA ARG A 202 -36.65 -55.75 -21.94
C ARG A 202 -37.40 -55.65 -23.29
N PRO A 203 -37.13 -56.54 -24.26
CA PRO A 203 -37.91 -56.58 -25.50
C PRO A 203 -39.34 -57.03 -25.19
N GLY A 204 -40.34 -56.25 -25.61
CA GLY A 204 -41.76 -56.65 -25.56
C GLY A 204 -42.72 -55.79 -24.72
N GLN A 205 -42.31 -54.63 -24.21
CA GLN A 205 -43.23 -53.74 -23.49
C GLN A 205 -44.03 -52.84 -24.46
N PRO A 206 -45.37 -52.80 -24.40
CA PRO A 206 -46.18 -51.95 -25.27
C PRO A 206 -45.99 -50.47 -24.92
N GLN A 207 -45.82 -49.64 -25.96
CA GLN A 207 -45.77 -48.18 -25.83
C GLN A 207 -47.16 -47.67 -25.44
N ASN A 208 -47.28 -47.13 -24.22
CA ASN A 208 -48.44 -46.31 -23.88
C ASN A 208 -48.14 -44.87 -24.28
N ASN A 209 -48.97 -44.39 -25.19
CA ASN A 209 -48.95 -43.09 -25.82
C ASN A 209 -49.76 -42.10 -24.97
N HIS A 210 -49.11 -41.14 -24.29
CA HIS A 210 -49.74 -39.88 -23.84
C HIS A 210 -48.61 -38.85 -23.69
N ASP A 211 -48.42 -37.94 -24.66
CA ASP A 211 -49.12 -36.69 -24.95
C ASP A 211 -48.38 -35.50 -24.35
N PHE A 212 -47.92 -34.61 -25.23
CA PHE A 212 -47.15 -33.41 -24.94
C PHE A 212 -48.11 -32.25 -24.71
N SER A 213 -48.00 -31.58 -23.57
CA SER A 213 -48.43 -30.19 -23.46
C SER A 213 -47.39 -29.38 -22.68
N LEU A 214 -46.79 -28.45 -23.43
CA LEU A 214 -46.12 -27.17 -23.09
C LEU A 214 -45.82 -26.88 -21.61
#